data_AF-A0A5N5TLM7-F1
#
_entry.id   AF-A0A5N5TLM7-F1
#
_cell.length_a   1.000
_cell.length_b   1.000
_cell.length_c   1.000
_cell.angle_alpha   90.00
_cell.angle_beta   90.00
_cell.angle_gamma   90.00
#
_symmetry.space_group_name_H-M   'P 1'
#
loop_
_entity.id
_entity.type
_entity.pdbx_description
1 polymer ?
#
loop_
_entity_poly.entity_id
_entity_poly.type
_entity_poly.pdbx_seq_one_letter_code
_entity_poly.pdbx_strand_id
1 'polypeptide(L)'
;NTKIGIFKNDGPYDNYIVTTGVKSLYEITYKPHFVVGANVSLTQCIEAFNHAAQNYKGFKHMAEVAKHWENVANTGVRNLRCYKISARAVNSKAFLNACFKFHLNSKDKMKVTNIPTIVIGGVNSSFVRASKTEKSLLGKLLSNPEDVKKAIETLGQEVEPDAILSILGNSASSDVQSGGTKLERPISTSKQNFDANKEAWPVGQPVEKLESRIQISGEAEYLDDIPDLPGELYGSFVQSERATGKIKSIDASKCLVFADEELKYHGQAIGVVVAETRELAKAAAKLVEVSYEEGGKPILTIKQAMETEDKYHKAPDFTGSTQALEFGNVEREISFGSQYHFTMEPIAARTVPTEEGYDVWCTTQWPTETQNVVATVLDIPANRINISVRRIGGAYGCKISRSNLVAAASAIAAHKLKKPVRIALDIETQMTLVGWREPYYSKYKVGFDTKGILSAVSVDICSDVGLVANENSSFVAAHAIPNVYYCPNWKIQSYYAQTNTPTNTWCRTPEQQVEKERTILDPNVAQVVAKTLRVPLDLITVKPTDNFVAANSAVTGGSFGSDVNAHGAKICSERLRNRIDEVAKKNKIKRSPNTWTELVKKCFAEQVDLTERYCTFANEHPKVMIFGGLLY
;
A
#
# COMPACT_ATOMS: atom_id res chain seq x y z
N ASN A 1 14.59 9.30 -19.64
CA ASN A 1 15.32 9.65 -18.41
C ASN A 1 15.14 8.59 -17.32
N THR A 2 15.37 7.30 -17.60
CA THR A 2 14.95 6.17 -16.73
C THR A 2 16.09 5.55 -15.90
N LYS A 3 17.25 6.23 -15.84
CA LYS A 3 18.33 5.97 -14.87
C LYS A 3 18.57 7.24 -14.04
N ILE A 4 19.11 8.29 -14.68
CA ILE A 4 19.47 9.56 -14.05
C ILE A 4 18.29 10.18 -13.29
N GLY A 5 17.10 10.25 -13.90
CA GLY A 5 15.87 10.74 -13.25
C GLY A 5 15.27 9.82 -12.19
N ILE A 6 15.95 8.75 -11.77
CA ILE A 6 15.50 7.81 -10.74
C ILE A 6 16.55 7.68 -9.61
N PHE A 7 17.83 7.64 -9.95
CA PHE A 7 18.92 7.58 -8.97
C PHE A 7 19.28 8.99 -8.48
N LYS A 8 18.67 9.41 -7.36
CA LYS A 8 18.79 10.75 -6.75
C LYS A 8 20.24 11.20 -6.44
N ASN A 9 21.20 10.27 -6.44
CA ASN A 9 22.61 10.49 -6.09
C ASN A 9 23.56 10.43 -7.32
N ASP A 10 23.04 10.25 -8.54
CA ASP A 10 23.86 10.32 -9.77
C ASP A 10 24.29 11.76 -10.11
N GLY A 11 23.74 12.79 -9.45
CA GLY A 11 24.01 14.22 -9.66
C GLY A 11 23.82 15.08 -8.38
N PRO A 12 23.80 16.42 -8.45
CA PRO A 12 23.55 17.25 -9.62
C PRO A 12 24.63 17.17 -10.72
N TYR A 13 24.22 17.49 -11.95
CA TYR A 13 25.12 17.72 -13.08
C TYR A 13 25.02 19.19 -13.50
N ASP A 14 26.16 19.85 -13.71
CA ASP A 14 26.20 21.23 -14.20
C ASP A 14 25.70 21.36 -15.65
N ASN A 15 25.75 20.27 -16.42
CA ASN A 15 25.46 20.23 -17.85
C ASN A 15 24.68 18.96 -18.23
N TYR A 16 23.63 19.12 -19.05
CA TYR A 16 22.84 18.01 -19.59
C TYR A 16 22.93 17.97 -21.13
N ILE A 17 23.54 16.93 -21.69
CA ILE A 17 23.63 16.73 -23.14
C ILE A 17 22.45 15.87 -23.62
N VAL A 18 21.52 16.48 -24.36
CA VAL A 18 20.34 15.78 -24.92
C VAL A 18 20.65 15.33 -26.35
N THR A 19 20.93 14.04 -26.53
CA THR A 19 21.36 13.47 -27.81
C THR A 19 20.21 13.15 -28.80
N THR A 20 18.96 13.46 -28.48
CA THR A 20 17.78 13.01 -29.25
C THR A 20 17.66 13.60 -30.66
N GLY A 21 18.37 14.69 -30.96
CA GLY A 21 18.50 15.22 -32.32
C GLY A 21 19.50 14.48 -33.22
N VAL A 22 20.35 13.62 -32.66
CA VAL A 22 21.46 12.97 -33.39
C VAL A 22 20.94 11.73 -34.13
N LYS A 23 20.56 11.91 -35.40
CA LYS A 23 19.93 10.86 -36.24
C LYS A 23 20.69 9.52 -36.27
N SER A 24 22.03 9.56 -36.34
CA SER A 24 22.85 8.35 -36.38
C SER A 24 22.78 7.48 -35.11
N LEU A 25 22.32 8.04 -33.98
CA LEU A 25 22.03 7.27 -32.77
C LEU A 25 20.67 6.54 -32.83
N TYR A 26 19.91 6.66 -33.91
CA TYR A 26 18.66 5.93 -34.15
C TYR A 26 18.75 4.91 -35.30
N GLU A 27 19.90 4.82 -35.97
CA GLU A 27 20.08 3.93 -37.12
C GLU A 27 20.21 2.45 -36.69
N ILE A 28 19.68 1.55 -37.53
CA ILE A 28 19.76 0.10 -37.33
C ILE A 28 20.26 -0.55 -38.62
N THR A 29 21.41 -1.21 -38.55
CA THR A 29 22.06 -1.88 -39.68
C THR A 29 22.13 -3.38 -39.43
N TYR A 30 21.85 -4.19 -40.44
CA TYR A 30 21.66 -5.65 -40.31
C TYR A 30 22.76 -6.50 -40.96
N LYS A 31 23.69 -5.90 -41.72
CA LYS A 31 24.78 -6.57 -42.44
C LYS A 31 26.00 -5.64 -42.54
N PRO A 32 27.25 -6.16 -42.48
CA PRO A 32 27.62 -7.54 -42.13
C PRO A 32 27.43 -7.86 -40.63
N HIS A 33 27.34 -6.81 -39.79
CA HIS A 33 27.02 -6.92 -38.37
C HIS A 33 25.63 -6.34 -38.08
N PHE A 34 25.02 -6.78 -36.99
CA PHE A 34 23.82 -6.14 -36.45
C PHE A 34 24.25 -5.00 -35.51
N VAL A 35 23.98 -3.77 -35.91
CA VAL A 35 24.35 -2.53 -35.21
C VAL A 35 23.08 -1.75 -34.90
N VAL A 36 22.97 -1.26 -33.68
CA VAL A 36 21.83 -0.48 -33.17
C VAL A 36 22.37 0.81 -32.57
N GLY A 37 21.85 1.96 -33.01
CA GLY A 37 22.18 3.26 -32.44
C GLY A 37 21.77 3.38 -30.97
N ALA A 38 22.55 4.12 -30.18
CA ALA A 38 22.40 4.18 -28.72
C ALA A 38 21.07 4.80 -28.21
N ASN A 39 20.33 5.51 -29.06
CA ASN A 39 19.04 6.14 -28.73
C ASN A 39 17.82 5.35 -29.25
N VAL A 40 18.01 4.24 -29.97
CA VAL A 40 16.92 3.37 -30.41
C VAL A 40 16.14 2.88 -29.19
N SER A 41 14.82 3.08 -29.18
CA SER A 41 14.01 2.66 -28.03
C SER A 41 14.02 1.14 -27.88
N LEU A 42 13.89 0.67 -26.64
CA LEU A 42 14.02 -0.77 -26.37
C LEU A 42 12.85 -1.57 -27.00
N THR A 43 11.71 -0.93 -27.27
CA THR A 43 10.62 -1.46 -28.12
C THR A 43 11.05 -1.66 -29.58
N GLN A 44 11.60 -0.62 -30.22
CA GLN A 44 12.08 -0.71 -31.61
C GLN A 44 13.23 -1.71 -31.76
N CYS A 45 14.03 -1.89 -30.71
CA CYS A 45 15.08 -2.88 -30.68
C CYS A 45 14.54 -4.31 -30.56
N ILE A 46 13.48 -4.57 -29.77
CA ILE A 46 12.72 -5.84 -29.77
C ILE A 46 12.22 -6.18 -31.18
N GLU A 47 11.62 -5.21 -31.85
CA GLU A 47 11.11 -5.35 -33.23
C GLU A 47 12.25 -5.66 -34.21
N ALA A 48 13.35 -4.92 -34.14
CA ALA A 48 14.54 -5.13 -34.97
C ALA A 48 15.22 -6.49 -34.71
N PHE A 49 15.28 -6.96 -33.46
CA PHE A 49 15.81 -8.28 -33.13
C PHE A 49 14.95 -9.42 -33.69
N ASN A 50 13.63 -9.31 -33.57
CA ASN A 50 12.68 -10.26 -34.15
C ASN A 50 12.79 -10.27 -35.69
N HIS A 51 12.85 -9.08 -36.32
CA HIS A 51 13.07 -8.94 -37.75
C HIS A 51 14.42 -9.54 -38.20
N ALA A 52 15.50 -9.30 -37.46
CA ALA A 52 16.83 -9.85 -37.74
C ALA A 52 16.84 -11.38 -37.65
N ALA A 53 16.23 -11.95 -36.61
CA ALA A 53 16.19 -13.39 -36.39
C ALA A 53 15.35 -14.15 -37.43
N GLN A 54 14.30 -13.52 -37.99
CA GLN A 54 13.49 -14.07 -39.06
C GLN A 54 14.21 -13.99 -40.42
N ASN A 55 14.79 -12.82 -40.76
CA ASN A 55 15.19 -12.52 -42.14
C ASN A 55 16.69 -12.71 -42.43
N TYR A 56 17.55 -12.85 -41.41
CA TYR A 56 19.01 -12.84 -41.59
C TYR A 56 19.69 -14.09 -41.00
N LYS A 57 20.39 -14.85 -41.86
CA LYS A 57 21.20 -16.02 -41.45
C LYS A 57 22.27 -15.59 -40.43
N GLY A 58 22.30 -16.28 -39.28
CA GLY A 58 23.21 -15.99 -38.16
C GLY A 58 22.50 -15.37 -36.94
N PHE A 59 21.48 -14.54 -37.15
CA PHE A 59 20.85 -13.74 -36.08
C PHE A 59 19.67 -14.42 -35.38
N LYS A 60 19.42 -15.72 -35.59
CA LYS A 60 18.31 -16.47 -34.93
C LYS A 60 18.28 -16.34 -33.40
N HIS A 61 19.43 -16.13 -32.77
CA HIS A 61 19.54 -15.91 -31.32
C HIS A 61 18.91 -14.58 -30.86
N MET A 62 18.63 -13.64 -31.76
CA MET A 62 18.05 -12.33 -31.44
C MET A 62 16.55 -12.39 -31.10
N ALA A 63 15.76 -13.30 -31.67
CA ALA A 63 14.36 -13.49 -31.26
C ALA A 63 14.27 -13.95 -29.79
N GLU A 64 15.24 -14.76 -29.36
CA GLU A 64 15.35 -15.22 -27.99
C GLU A 64 15.77 -14.07 -27.06
N VAL A 65 16.68 -13.18 -27.51
CA VAL A 65 16.98 -11.88 -26.87
C VAL A 65 15.69 -11.08 -26.68
N ALA A 66 14.92 -10.81 -27.74
CA ALA A 66 13.64 -10.11 -27.68
C ALA A 66 12.66 -10.69 -26.63
N LYS A 67 12.54 -12.03 -26.55
CA LYS A 67 11.63 -12.76 -25.65
C LYS A 67 11.89 -12.58 -24.13
N HIS A 68 13.00 -11.96 -23.72
CA HIS A 68 13.15 -11.47 -22.35
C HIS A 68 13.37 -9.97 -22.22
N TRP A 69 13.74 -9.24 -23.29
CA TRP A 69 13.46 -7.80 -23.32
C TRP A 69 11.98 -7.61 -22.91
N GLU A 70 11.03 -8.38 -23.46
CA GLU A 70 9.62 -8.44 -23.00
C GLU A 70 9.31 -8.57 -21.48
N ASN A 71 10.24 -8.98 -20.60
CA ASN A 71 9.99 -9.17 -19.16
C ASN A 71 10.49 -8.03 -18.23
N VAL A 72 11.25 -7.04 -18.73
CA VAL A 72 11.91 -6.02 -17.88
C VAL A 72 11.14 -4.70 -17.86
N ALA A 73 10.95 -4.12 -16.67
CA ALA A 73 10.16 -2.88 -16.45
C ALA A 73 8.77 -2.90 -17.14
N ASN A 74 8.27 -1.75 -17.60
CA ASN A 74 7.15 -1.63 -18.54
C ASN A 74 7.65 -1.46 -19.99
N THR A 75 6.75 -1.28 -20.96
CA THR A 75 7.04 -1.30 -22.41
C THR A 75 8.25 -0.46 -22.84
N GLY A 76 8.55 0.67 -22.19
CA GLY A 76 9.61 1.58 -22.62
C GLY A 76 11.05 1.25 -22.19
N VAL A 77 11.30 0.21 -21.38
CA VAL A 77 12.57 0.11 -20.59
C VAL A 77 13.13 -1.33 -20.46
N ARG A 78 13.30 -2.12 -21.55
CA ARG A 78 13.43 -3.59 -21.43
C ARG A 78 14.62 -4.30 -22.14
N ASN A 79 15.37 -5.17 -21.43
CA ASN A 79 16.52 -6.04 -21.88
C ASN A 79 16.55 -7.37 -21.05
N LEU A 80 17.27 -8.50 -21.26
CA LEU A 80 18.13 -9.11 -22.30
C LEU A 80 17.55 -10.53 -22.71
N ARG A 81 18.29 -11.63 -22.99
CA ARG A 81 17.80 -13.00 -22.65
C ARG A 81 18.59 -13.62 -21.54
N CYS A 82 17.99 -13.58 -20.36
CA CYS A 82 18.56 -14.13 -19.16
C CYS A 82 17.52 -14.97 -18.42
N TYR A 83 17.98 -15.71 -17.43
CA TYR A 83 17.17 -16.08 -16.29
C TYR A 83 17.05 -14.85 -15.40
N LYS A 84 15.94 -14.71 -14.69
CA LYS A 84 15.68 -13.61 -13.76
C LYS A 84 14.82 -14.10 -12.62
N ILE A 85 15.38 -14.08 -11.42
CA ILE A 85 14.65 -14.26 -10.18
C ILE A 85 14.37 -12.85 -9.63
N SER A 86 13.12 -12.55 -9.31
CA SER A 86 12.69 -11.25 -8.79
C SER A 86 11.39 -11.39 -8.00
N ALA A 87 11.13 -10.49 -7.05
CA ALA A 87 9.95 -10.52 -6.18
C ALA A 87 8.60 -10.54 -6.93
N ARG A 88 8.58 -10.09 -8.19
CA ARG A 88 7.42 -10.15 -9.10
C ARG A 88 7.92 -10.49 -10.52
N ALA A 89 7.10 -11.17 -11.32
CA ALA A 89 7.47 -11.66 -12.65
C ALA A 89 7.79 -10.53 -13.67
N VAL A 90 7.16 -9.36 -13.52
CA VAL A 90 7.38 -8.15 -14.33
C VAL A 90 7.51 -6.93 -13.42
N ASN A 91 8.06 -5.83 -13.97
CA ASN A 91 8.28 -4.55 -13.28
C ASN A 91 8.91 -4.67 -11.87
N SER A 92 9.94 -5.49 -11.74
CA SER A 92 10.72 -5.71 -10.52
C SER A 92 12.21 -5.79 -10.85
N LYS A 93 13.07 -5.33 -9.94
CA LYS A 93 14.54 -5.53 -10.03
C LYS A 93 14.85 -7.03 -9.94
N ALA A 94 15.91 -7.48 -10.62
CA ALA A 94 16.40 -8.84 -10.43
C ALA A 94 17.08 -8.95 -9.06
N PHE A 95 16.78 -10.01 -8.30
CA PHE A 95 17.64 -10.50 -7.23
C PHE A 95 18.86 -11.22 -7.84
N LEU A 96 18.59 -12.08 -8.82
CA LEU A 96 19.58 -12.79 -9.61
C LEU A 96 19.19 -12.70 -11.09
N ASN A 97 20.15 -12.45 -11.98
CA ASN A 97 19.99 -12.71 -13.40
C ASN A 97 21.20 -13.47 -13.95
N ALA A 98 20.99 -14.25 -15.02
CA ALA A 98 22.05 -15.07 -15.60
C ALA A 98 21.85 -15.29 -17.10
N CYS A 99 22.92 -15.17 -17.89
CA CYS A 99 22.93 -15.35 -19.34
C CYS A 99 23.88 -16.49 -19.71
N PHE A 100 23.38 -17.42 -20.54
CA PHE A 100 24.10 -18.63 -20.93
C PHE A 100 24.16 -18.74 -22.45
N LYS A 101 25.35 -19.00 -23.00
CA LYS A 101 25.57 -19.25 -24.42
C LYS A 101 26.37 -20.53 -24.58
N PHE A 102 25.79 -21.54 -25.21
CA PHE A 102 26.43 -22.83 -25.47
C PHE A 102 26.46 -23.13 -26.97
N HIS A 103 27.51 -23.83 -27.39
CA HIS A 103 27.60 -24.44 -28.72
C HIS A 103 27.49 -25.95 -28.52
N LEU A 104 26.39 -26.56 -29.00
CA LEU A 104 26.02 -27.94 -28.69
C LEU A 104 25.85 -28.78 -29.96
N ASN A 105 26.36 -30.01 -29.95
CA ASN A 105 26.08 -30.99 -31.00
C ASN A 105 24.82 -31.80 -30.66
N SER A 106 23.71 -31.51 -31.33
CA SER A 106 22.44 -32.23 -31.15
C SER A 106 22.46 -33.68 -31.63
N LYS A 107 23.45 -34.08 -32.46
CA LYS A 107 23.64 -35.48 -32.88
C LYS A 107 24.54 -36.29 -31.94
N ASP A 108 25.32 -35.63 -31.10
CA ASP A 108 26.22 -36.25 -30.11
C ASP A 108 25.77 -35.84 -28.70
N LYS A 109 24.57 -36.30 -28.28
CA LYS A 109 24.02 -36.18 -26.91
C LYS A 109 24.21 -34.81 -26.23
N MET A 110 23.99 -33.71 -26.98
CA MET A 110 24.14 -32.33 -26.50
C MET A 110 25.56 -32.02 -25.95
N LYS A 111 26.58 -32.55 -26.63
CA LYS A 111 28.00 -32.30 -26.32
C LYS A 111 28.39 -30.85 -26.57
N VAL A 112 29.13 -30.27 -25.64
CA VAL A 112 29.67 -28.92 -25.71
C VAL A 112 30.86 -28.87 -26.67
N THR A 113 30.70 -28.22 -27.83
CA THR A 113 31.73 -28.19 -28.90
C THR A 113 32.72 -27.03 -28.79
N ASN A 114 32.36 -25.97 -28.06
CA ASN A 114 33.18 -24.79 -27.84
C ASN A 114 32.99 -24.33 -26.39
N ILE A 115 33.97 -23.59 -25.85
CA ILE A 115 33.88 -23.00 -24.51
C ILE A 115 32.60 -22.13 -24.46
N PRO A 116 31.62 -22.44 -23.59
CA PRO A 116 30.41 -21.64 -23.45
C PRO A 116 30.71 -20.26 -22.86
N THR A 117 29.69 -19.42 -22.74
CA THR A 117 29.76 -18.16 -22.00
C THR A 117 28.68 -18.12 -20.94
N ILE A 118 29.07 -17.86 -19.69
CA ILE A 118 28.21 -17.90 -18.50
C ILE A 118 28.43 -16.61 -17.72
N VAL A 119 27.44 -15.72 -17.73
CA VAL A 119 27.48 -14.41 -17.06
C VAL A 119 26.33 -14.30 -16.07
N ILE A 120 26.61 -13.92 -14.83
CA ILE A 120 25.65 -13.83 -13.73
C ILE A 120 25.72 -12.42 -13.10
N GLY A 121 24.57 -11.83 -12.78
CA GLY A 121 24.47 -10.52 -12.13
C GLY A 121 23.46 -10.56 -10.97
N GLY A 122 23.59 -9.61 -10.04
CA GLY A 122 22.81 -9.54 -8.81
C GLY A 122 23.48 -10.19 -7.60
N VAL A 123 24.44 -11.09 -7.80
CA VAL A 123 25.29 -11.65 -6.73
C VAL A 123 26.28 -10.61 -6.19
N ASN A 124 26.86 -9.81 -7.09
CA ASN A 124 27.83 -8.74 -6.80
C ASN A 124 27.38 -7.43 -7.44
N SER A 125 28.03 -6.33 -7.07
CA SER A 125 27.86 -4.99 -7.67
C SER A 125 28.24 -4.91 -9.17
N SER A 126 28.88 -5.96 -9.71
CA SER A 126 29.24 -6.12 -11.11
C SER A 126 28.90 -7.54 -11.59
N PHE A 127 28.77 -7.71 -12.91
CA PHE A 127 28.54 -9.02 -13.52
C PHE A 127 29.75 -9.94 -13.33
N VAL A 128 29.50 -11.16 -12.85
CA VAL A 128 30.48 -12.24 -12.71
C VAL A 128 30.46 -13.10 -13.96
N ARG A 129 31.63 -13.51 -14.46
CA ARG A 129 31.76 -14.48 -15.57
C ARG A 129 32.42 -15.77 -15.05
N ALA A 130 31.68 -16.87 -15.04
CA ALA A 130 32.07 -18.15 -14.44
C ALA A 130 33.13 -18.89 -15.30
N SER A 131 34.34 -18.35 -15.31
CA SER A 131 35.37 -18.63 -16.32
C SER A 131 36.13 -19.94 -16.09
N LYS A 132 36.07 -20.54 -14.89
CA LYS A 132 36.51 -21.92 -14.63
C LYS A 132 35.44 -22.91 -15.12
N THR A 133 34.17 -22.62 -14.82
CA THR A 133 32.99 -23.41 -15.22
C THR A 133 32.84 -23.45 -16.74
N GLU A 134 33.06 -22.30 -17.41
CA GLU A 134 33.15 -22.24 -18.87
C GLU A 134 34.20 -23.21 -19.43
N LYS A 135 35.38 -23.30 -18.79
CA LYS A 135 36.46 -24.19 -19.25
C LYS A 135 36.20 -25.67 -18.93
N SER A 136 35.65 -25.99 -17.76
CA SER A 136 35.40 -27.38 -17.34
C SER A 136 34.28 -28.07 -18.14
N LEU A 137 33.39 -27.29 -18.76
CA LEU A 137 32.30 -27.76 -19.60
C LEU A 137 32.73 -28.13 -21.04
N LEU A 138 33.91 -27.76 -21.51
CA LEU A 138 34.34 -28.06 -22.89
C LEU A 138 34.42 -29.58 -23.14
N GLY A 139 33.77 -30.06 -24.21
CA GLY A 139 33.74 -31.47 -24.59
C GLY A 139 32.82 -32.35 -23.76
N LYS A 140 32.18 -31.82 -22.71
CA LYS A 140 31.26 -32.55 -21.83
C LYS A 140 29.89 -32.79 -22.47
N LEU A 141 29.17 -33.80 -21.96
CA LEU A 141 27.80 -34.11 -22.36
C LEU A 141 26.82 -33.46 -21.38
N LEU A 142 26.02 -32.49 -21.82
CA LEU A 142 25.01 -31.89 -20.93
C LEU A 142 23.89 -32.88 -20.56
N SER A 143 23.69 -33.95 -21.34
CA SER A 143 22.76 -35.03 -21.00
C SER A 143 23.32 -36.04 -19.97
N ASN A 144 24.51 -35.80 -19.40
CA ASN A 144 25.11 -36.66 -18.38
C ASN A 144 24.99 -35.99 -16.99
N PRO A 145 24.18 -36.54 -16.05
CA PRO A 145 23.99 -35.95 -14.73
C PRO A 145 25.30 -35.68 -13.97
N GLU A 146 26.31 -36.55 -14.11
CA GLU A 146 27.60 -36.40 -13.42
C GLU A 146 28.47 -35.26 -13.97
N ASP A 147 28.36 -34.94 -15.27
CA ASP A 147 29.05 -33.78 -15.84
C ASP A 147 28.33 -32.47 -15.49
N VAL A 148 27.00 -32.49 -15.44
CA VAL A 148 26.18 -31.35 -14.98
C VAL A 148 26.43 -31.06 -13.50
N LYS A 149 26.45 -32.10 -12.65
CA LYS A 149 26.74 -31.99 -11.22
C LYS A 149 28.10 -31.34 -10.97
N LYS A 150 29.15 -31.82 -11.64
CA LYS A 150 30.51 -31.25 -11.53
C LYS A 150 30.60 -29.83 -12.06
N ALA A 151 29.80 -29.46 -13.05
CA ALA A 151 29.69 -28.08 -13.50
C ALA A 151 29.01 -27.17 -12.45
N ILE A 152 27.99 -27.67 -11.74
CA ILE A 152 27.34 -26.95 -10.62
C ILE A 152 28.30 -26.83 -9.43
N GLU A 153 29.02 -27.89 -9.08
CA GLU A 153 30.06 -27.88 -8.04
C GLU A 153 31.21 -26.89 -8.39
N THR A 154 31.61 -26.81 -9.67
CA THR A 154 32.58 -25.80 -10.14
C THR A 154 32.00 -24.39 -10.06
N LEU A 155 30.72 -24.21 -10.43
CA LEU A 155 30.04 -22.93 -10.43
C LEU A 155 29.91 -22.37 -9.01
N GLY A 156 29.57 -23.21 -8.02
CA GLY A 156 29.53 -22.83 -6.61
C GLY A 156 30.86 -22.29 -6.06
N GLN A 157 32.00 -22.71 -6.65
CA GLN A 157 33.35 -22.21 -6.31
C GLN A 157 33.75 -20.94 -7.10
N GLU A 158 32.83 -20.37 -7.90
CA GLU A 158 32.97 -19.09 -8.58
C GLU A 158 31.85 -18.11 -8.20
N VAL A 159 30.67 -18.62 -7.88
CA VAL A 159 29.43 -17.87 -7.63
C VAL A 159 28.52 -18.74 -6.76
N GLU A 160 28.10 -18.27 -5.58
CA GLU A 160 27.10 -18.96 -4.75
C GLU A 160 25.66 -18.53 -5.10
N PRO A 161 25.02 -19.16 -6.10
CA PRO A 161 23.56 -19.38 -6.05
C PRO A 161 23.10 -20.72 -6.66
N ASP A 162 21.83 -21.08 -6.42
CA ASP A 162 21.26 -22.39 -6.74
C ASP A 162 21.03 -22.72 -8.24
N ALA A 163 21.28 -24.01 -8.55
CA ALA A 163 20.74 -24.91 -9.58
C ALA A 163 20.24 -24.38 -10.96
N ILE A 164 20.66 -25.07 -12.03
CA ILE A 164 20.20 -24.84 -13.41
C ILE A 164 19.69 -26.16 -14.03
N LEU A 165 18.42 -26.20 -14.45
CA LEU A 165 17.80 -27.37 -15.11
C LEU A 165 17.36 -27.15 -16.57
N SER A 166 17.26 -25.90 -17.01
CA SER A 166 16.50 -25.51 -18.22
C SER A 166 17.23 -25.67 -19.56
N ILE A 167 18.52 -26.05 -19.56
CA ILE A 167 19.31 -26.20 -20.81
C ILE A 167 18.93 -27.48 -21.57
N LEU A 168 18.36 -28.49 -20.91
CA LEU A 168 17.99 -29.78 -21.49
C LEU A 168 16.70 -29.77 -22.33
N GLY A 169 15.79 -28.82 -22.08
CA GLY A 169 14.50 -28.75 -22.79
C GLY A 169 13.74 -30.08 -22.77
N ASN A 170 13.28 -30.53 -23.95
CA ASN A 170 12.56 -31.81 -24.11
C ASN A 170 13.48 -33.05 -24.07
N SER A 171 14.78 -32.89 -23.78
CA SER A 171 15.71 -33.99 -23.50
C SER A 171 16.01 -34.17 -22.01
N ALA A 172 15.31 -33.43 -21.14
CA ALA A 172 15.24 -33.72 -19.71
C ALA A 172 14.37 -34.96 -19.43
N SER A 173 14.52 -35.59 -18.27
CA SER A 173 13.52 -36.53 -17.75
C SER A 173 12.23 -35.79 -17.38
N SER A 174 11.09 -36.50 -17.44
CA SER A 174 9.75 -36.01 -17.06
C SER A 174 9.75 -35.23 -15.75
N ASP A 175 10.44 -35.79 -14.76
CA ASP A 175 10.33 -35.41 -13.35
C ASP A 175 11.00 -34.06 -13.06
N VAL A 176 11.87 -33.58 -13.96
CA VAL A 176 12.55 -32.28 -13.86
C VAL A 176 12.21 -31.33 -15.02
N GLN A 177 11.46 -31.79 -16.02
CA GLN A 177 11.12 -31.00 -17.22
C GLN A 177 10.34 -29.72 -16.87
N SER A 178 9.48 -29.77 -15.85
CA SER A 178 8.75 -28.61 -15.33
C SER A 178 9.67 -27.51 -14.79
N GLY A 179 10.78 -27.87 -14.15
CA GLY A 179 11.85 -26.95 -13.72
C GLY A 179 12.64 -26.31 -14.87
N GLY A 180 12.47 -26.81 -16.10
CA GLY A 180 13.04 -26.23 -17.32
C GLY A 180 12.15 -25.22 -18.03
N THR A 181 10.85 -25.17 -17.73
CA THR A 181 9.87 -24.32 -18.43
C THR A 181 9.79 -22.91 -17.87
N LYS A 182 9.42 -21.92 -18.71
CA LYS A 182 9.09 -20.57 -18.22
C LYS A 182 7.71 -20.62 -17.57
N LEU A 183 7.56 -20.04 -16.38
CA LEU A 183 6.24 -19.81 -15.79
C LEU A 183 5.49 -18.77 -16.64
N GLU A 184 4.55 -19.23 -17.47
CA GLU A 184 3.68 -18.37 -18.25
C GLU A 184 2.40 -18.08 -17.45
N ARG A 185 2.17 -16.80 -17.10
CA ARG A 185 0.96 -16.38 -16.38
C ARG A 185 -0.19 -16.24 -17.39
N PRO A 186 -1.29 -17.02 -17.27
CA PRO A 186 -2.44 -16.86 -18.15
C PRO A 186 -3.13 -15.50 -17.91
N ILE A 187 -3.88 -15.05 -18.91
CA ILE A 187 -4.78 -13.89 -18.78
C ILE A 187 -5.76 -14.18 -17.64
N SER A 188 -5.88 -13.25 -16.69
CA SER A 188 -6.74 -13.43 -15.52
C SER A 188 -8.21 -13.31 -15.93
N THR A 189 -8.94 -14.42 -15.88
CA THR A 189 -10.39 -14.49 -16.06
C THR A 189 -11.12 -14.38 -14.72
N SER A 190 -12.38 -13.95 -14.73
CA SER A 190 -13.20 -13.80 -13.52
C SER A 190 -14.66 -14.18 -13.80
N LYS A 191 -15.37 -14.69 -12.79
CA LYS A 191 -16.82 -14.89 -12.81
C LYS A 191 -17.42 -14.33 -11.52
N GLN A 192 -18.41 -13.47 -11.64
CA GLN A 192 -19.18 -12.90 -10.54
C GLN A 192 -20.54 -13.58 -10.48
N ASN A 193 -20.99 -13.95 -9.28
CA ASN A 193 -22.38 -14.36 -9.02
C ASN A 193 -22.89 -13.53 -7.83
N PHE A 194 -24.12 -13.04 -7.87
CA PHE A 194 -24.78 -12.32 -6.79
C PHE A 194 -26.29 -12.42 -6.94
N ASP A 195 -27.02 -12.39 -5.83
CA ASP A 195 -28.48 -12.43 -5.83
C ASP A 195 -29.09 -11.05 -6.10
N ALA A 196 -30.08 -10.98 -7.00
CA ALA A 196 -30.62 -9.73 -7.51
C ALA A 196 -32.08 -9.50 -7.07
N ASN A 197 -32.28 -8.97 -5.86
CA ASN A 197 -33.60 -8.55 -5.40
C ASN A 197 -34.02 -7.20 -6.03
N LYS A 198 -34.78 -7.27 -7.13
CA LYS A 198 -35.27 -6.08 -7.86
C LYS A 198 -36.32 -5.28 -7.09
N GLU A 199 -36.99 -5.86 -6.10
CA GLU A 199 -37.99 -5.16 -5.27
C GLU A 199 -37.32 -4.28 -4.20
N ALA A 200 -36.11 -4.64 -3.77
CA ALA A 200 -35.29 -3.83 -2.86
C ALA A 200 -34.73 -2.57 -3.55
N TRP A 201 -34.57 -2.58 -4.88
CA TRP A 201 -33.90 -1.52 -5.64
C TRP A 201 -34.47 -0.09 -5.37
N PRO A 202 -33.62 0.95 -5.33
CA PRO A 202 -32.19 0.92 -5.67
C PRO A 202 -31.27 0.28 -4.61
N VAL A 203 -31.74 -0.04 -3.40
CA VAL A 203 -30.91 -0.76 -2.39
C VAL A 203 -30.53 -2.14 -2.91
N GLY A 204 -29.23 -2.46 -2.89
CA GLY A 204 -28.71 -3.73 -3.41
C GLY A 204 -28.70 -3.82 -4.94
N GLN A 205 -28.95 -2.71 -5.64
CA GLN A 205 -28.74 -2.63 -7.09
C GLN A 205 -27.23 -2.50 -7.39
N PRO A 206 -26.68 -3.27 -8.35
CA PRO A 206 -25.32 -3.06 -8.82
C PRO A 206 -25.26 -1.77 -9.65
N VAL A 207 -24.93 -0.65 -8.98
CA VAL A 207 -24.80 0.68 -9.60
C VAL A 207 -23.34 1.00 -9.93
N GLU A 208 -23.14 1.85 -10.93
CA GLU A 208 -21.85 2.49 -11.20
C GLU A 208 -21.46 3.38 -10.01
N LYS A 209 -20.18 3.39 -9.61
CA LYS A 209 -19.68 4.31 -8.56
C LYS A 209 -19.93 5.76 -9.00
N LEU A 210 -20.48 6.58 -8.10
CA LEU A 210 -20.90 7.96 -8.40
C LEU A 210 -19.76 8.82 -9.00
N GLU A 211 -18.53 8.70 -8.50
CA GLU A 211 -17.37 9.46 -8.99
C GLU A 211 -16.58 8.76 -10.11
N SER A 212 -16.99 7.57 -10.55
CA SER A 212 -16.22 6.76 -11.52
C SER A 212 -15.84 7.53 -12.78
N ARG A 213 -16.80 8.26 -13.37
CA ARG A 213 -16.63 8.99 -14.63
C ARG A 213 -15.59 10.10 -14.51
N ILE A 214 -15.66 10.90 -13.44
CA ILE A 214 -14.66 11.93 -13.15
C ILE A 214 -13.30 11.33 -12.74
N GLN A 215 -13.27 10.13 -12.16
CA GLN A 215 -12.00 9.43 -11.88
C GLN A 215 -11.33 8.90 -13.16
N ILE A 216 -12.07 8.44 -14.17
CA ILE A 216 -11.47 7.95 -15.42
C ILE A 216 -11.11 9.06 -16.41
N SER A 217 -11.73 10.24 -16.32
CA SER A 217 -11.37 11.41 -17.14
C SER A 217 -10.26 12.28 -16.53
N GLY A 218 -10.02 12.17 -15.21
CA GLY A 218 -9.07 13.01 -14.47
C GLY A 218 -9.69 14.27 -13.84
N GLU A 219 -11.00 14.45 -13.91
CA GLU A 219 -11.75 15.54 -13.25
C GLU A 219 -11.90 15.37 -11.72
N ALA A 220 -11.54 14.21 -11.17
CA ALA A 220 -11.70 13.86 -9.76
C ALA A 220 -10.63 14.44 -8.82
N GLU A 221 -10.65 15.75 -8.60
CA GLU A 221 -9.81 16.51 -7.65
C GLU A 221 -9.54 15.77 -6.31
N TYR A 222 -8.30 15.32 -6.09
CA TYR A 222 -7.74 14.93 -4.78
C TYR A 222 -7.12 16.15 -4.08
N LEU A 223 -6.63 16.00 -2.85
CA LEU A 223 -6.13 17.14 -2.06
C LEU A 223 -5.02 17.92 -2.80
N ASP A 224 -4.10 17.21 -3.44
CA ASP A 224 -2.94 17.82 -4.08
C ASP A 224 -3.26 18.42 -5.47
N ASP A 225 -4.42 18.08 -6.06
CA ASP A 225 -4.93 18.68 -7.30
C ASP A 225 -5.61 20.03 -7.06
N ILE A 226 -5.87 20.40 -5.79
CA ILE A 226 -6.51 21.68 -5.45
C ILE A 226 -5.57 22.82 -5.87
N PRO A 227 -6.03 23.81 -6.68
CA PRO A 227 -5.20 24.90 -7.15
C PRO A 227 -4.54 25.70 -6.03
N ASP A 228 -3.31 26.14 -6.26
CA ASP A 228 -2.50 26.89 -5.30
C ASP A 228 -3.06 28.29 -5.04
N LEU A 229 -2.95 28.74 -3.78
CA LEU A 229 -3.31 30.09 -3.37
C LEU A 229 -2.13 31.05 -3.54
N PRO A 230 -2.37 32.35 -3.82
CA PRO A 230 -1.31 33.35 -3.87
C PRO A 230 -0.49 33.40 -2.57
N GLY A 231 0.80 33.08 -2.66
CA GLY A 231 1.70 33.05 -1.50
C GLY A 231 1.59 31.80 -0.61
N GLU A 232 0.92 30.73 -1.07
CA GLU A 232 1.00 29.40 -0.48
C GLU A 232 2.44 28.87 -0.51
N LEU A 233 2.83 28.16 0.55
CA LEU A 233 4.15 27.57 0.72
C LEU A 233 4.07 26.05 0.87
N TYR A 234 5.17 25.37 0.57
CA TYR A 234 5.26 23.92 0.65
C TYR A 234 6.21 23.47 1.75
N GLY A 235 5.79 22.49 2.55
CA GLY A 235 6.62 21.87 3.57
C GLY A 235 7.22 20.53 3.11
N SER A 236 8.44 20.25 3.55
CA SER A 236 9.07 18.91 3.48
C SER A 236 9.65 18.56 4.84
N PHE A 237 9.43 17.32 5.30
CA PHE A 237 9.98 16.83 6.56
C PHE A 237 11.52 16.66 6.48
N VAL A 238 12.18 16.97 7.59
CA VAL A 238 13.54 16.51 7.91
C VAL A 238 13.38 15.27 8.80
N GLN A 239 14.09 14.19 8.49
CA GLN A 239 13.94 12.90 9.15
C GLN A 239 15.26 12.42 9.77
N SER A 240 15.18 11.68 10.88
CA SER A 240 16.33 11.06 11.52
C SER A 240 16.94 9.94 10.68
N GLU A 241 18.25 10.02 10.43
CA GLU A 241 19.05 8.94 9.85
C GLU A 241 19.48 7.89 10.91
N ARG A 242 19.13 8.09 12.18
CA ARG A 242 19.50 7.24 13.32
C ARG A 242 18.27 6.61 13.97
N ALA A 243 18.39 5.34 14.35
CA ALA A 243 17.34 4.61 15.08
C ALA A 243 17.33 4.92 16.59
N THR A 244 18.47 5.36 17.12
CA THR A 244 18.75 5.66 18.52
C THR A 244 19.80 6.77 18.61
N GLY A 245 19.84 7.49 19.72
CA GLY A 245 20.85 8.55 19.99
C GLY A 245 20.18 9.85 20.42
N LYS A 246 21.00 10.90 20.58
CA LYS A 246 20.50 12.24 20.93
C LYS A 246 20.78 13.27 19.84
N ILE A 247 19.94 14.29 19.76
CA ILE A 247 20.14 15.49 18.94
C ILE A 247 20.99 16.47 19.75
N LYS A 248 22.18 16.83 19.26
CA LYS A 248 23.12 17.69 20.03
C LYS A 248 22.64 19.13 20.23
N SER A 249 21.87 19.67 19.28
CA SER A 249 21.41 21.06 19.34
C SER A 249 20.31 21.36 18.32
N ILE A 250 19.04 21.32 18.73
CA ILE A 250 17.88 21.90 18.03
C ILE A 250 16.95 22.51 19.08
N ASP A 251 16.47 23.74 18.88
CA ASP A 251 15.41 24.31 19.73
C ASP A 251 14.03 23.80 19.27
N ALA A 252 13.66 22.63 19.78
CA ALA A 252 12.34 22.00 19.59
C ALA A 252 11.43 22.14 20.83
N SER A 253 11.82 22.98 21.80
CA SER A 253 11.37 23.01 23.22
C SER A 253 9.86 23.20 23.49
N LYS A 254 9.02 23.28 22.45
CA LYS A 254 7.57 23.55 22.52
C LYS A 254 6.72 22.72 21.55
N CYS A 255 7.24 21.65 20.94
CA CYS A 255 6.53 20.96 19.86
C CYS A 255 6.61 19.42 19.92
N LEU A 256 5.55 18.77 20.41
CA LEU A 256 5.41 17.30 20.48
C LEU A 256 5.22 16.60 19.11
N VAL A 257 5.26 17.34 18.00
CA VAL A 257 5.11 16.83 16.63
C VAL A 257 6.45 16.37 16.05
N PHE A 258 7.56 16.84 16.63
CA PHE A 258 8.92 16.56 16.19
C PHE A 258 9.71 15.85 17.29
N ALA A 259 10.87 15.30 16.92
CA ALA A 259 11.85 14.80 17.87
C ALA A 259 12.29 15.90 18.85
N ASP A 260 12.45 15.51 20.11
CA ASP A 260 12.86 16.38 21.21
C ASP A 260 14.40 16.37 21.34
N GLU A 261 14.93 15.73 22.37
CA GLU A 261 16.35 15.45 22.52
C GLU A 261 16.71 14.02 22.10
N GLU A 262 15.77 13.08 22.17
CA GLU A 262 16.03 11.64 21.99
C GLU A 262 15.39 11.07 20.74
N LEU A 263 16.22 10.37 19.95
CA LEU A 263 15.84 9.68 18.73
C LEU A 263 15.48 8.24 19.06
N LYS A 264 14.31 7.84 18.56
CA LYS A 264 13.60 6.63 19.01
C LYS A 264 13.33 5.68 17.85
N TYR A 265 13.38 6.15 16.58
CA TYR A 265 13.40 5.32 15.37
C TYR A 265 14.00 6.05 14.15
N HIS A 266 14.49 5.29 13.16
CA HIS A 266 14.96 5.82 11.88
C HIS A 266 13.77 6.29 11.03
N GLY A 267 13.83 7.52 10.52
CA GLY A 267 12.73 8.16 9.79
C GLY A 267 11.88 9.11 10.65
N GLN A 268 12.13 9.20 11.97
CA GLN A 268 11.42 10.10 12.88
C GLN A 268 11.56 11.56 12.44
N ALA A 269 10.44 12.28 12.40
CA ALA A 269 10.43 13.70 12.03
C ALA A 269 11.21 14.55 13.04
N ILE A 270 12.23 15.27 12.58
CA ILE A 270 13.02 16.22 13.36
C ILE A 270 12.51 17.66 13.15
N GLY A 271 11.87 17.93 12.00
CA GLY A 271 11.29 19.22 11.69
C GLY A 271 10.64 19.23 10.32
N VAL A 272 10.19 20.41 9.88
CA VAL A 272 9.76 20.69 8.51
C VAL A 272 10.46 21.94 7.99
N VAL A 273 11.08 21.83 6.81
CA VAL A 273 11.53 22.99 6.02
C VAL A 273 10.38 23.45 5.15
N VAL A 274 10.15 24.76 5.08
CA VAL A 274 9.08 25.39 4.29
C VAL A 274 9.69 26.32 3.25
N ALA A 275 9.22 26.24 2.00
CA ALA A 275 9.71 27.05 0.88
C ALA A 275 8.58 27.42 -0.11
N GLU A 276 8.88 28.30 -1.06
CA GLU A 276 7.92 28.80 -2.07
C GLU A 276 7.52 27.75 -3.12
N THR A 277 8.32 26.68 -3.30
CA THR A 277 7.96 25.53 -4.13
C THR A 277 8.24 24.21 -3.42
N ARG A 278 7.52 23.17 -3.83
CA ARG A 278 7.69 21.78 -3.39
C ARG A 278 9.12 21.27 -3.62
N GLU A 279 9.71 21.63 -4.76
CA GLU A 279 11.04 21.24 -5.18
C GLU A 279 12.11 21.91 -4.31
N LEU A 280 11.93 23.19 -4.00
CA LEU A 280 12.81 23.93 -3.07
C LEU A 280 12.71 23.37 -1.65
N ALA A 281 11.50 23.07 -1.16
CA ALA A 281 11.30 22.48 0.16
C ALA A 281 12.00 21.12 0.29
N LYS A 282 11.84 20.25 -0.74
CA LYS A 282 12.48 18.92 -0.80
C LYS A 282 13.99 18.96 -1.06
N ALA A 283 14.50 20.01 -1.70
CA ALA A 283 15.94 20.23 -1.84
C ALA A 283 16.55 20.71 -0.52
N ALA A 284 15.98 21.76 0.08
CA ALA A 284 16.46 22.36 1.31
C ALA A 284 16.37 21.40 2.51
N ALA A 285 15.34 20.57 2.61
CA ALA A 285 15.24 19.54 3.67
C ALA A 285 16.39 18.51 3.66
N LYS A 286 17.06 18.30 2.52
CA LYS A 286 18.25 17.43 2.41
C LYS A 286 19.57 18.13 2.74
N LEU A 287 19.56 19.47 2.84
CA LEU A 287 20.72 20.29 3.21
C LEU A 287 20.76 20.58 4.72
N VAL A 288 19.79 20.04 5.49
CA VAL A 288 19.76 20.16 6.95
C VAL A 288 20.66 19.09 7.56
N GLU A 289 21.91 19.46 7.83
CA GLU A 289 22.84 18.62 8.59
C GLU A 289 22.39 18.52 10.06
N VAL A 290 22.20 17.30 10.56
CA VAL A 290 21.85 17.04 11.97
C VAL A 290 23.03 16.37 12.68
N SER A 291 23.49 16.98 13.78
CA SER A 291 24.55 16.42 14.61
C SER A 291 23.99 15.51 15.70
N TYR A 292 24.39 14.25 15.65
CA TYR A 292 23.94 13.18 16.55
C TYR A 292 24.96 12.87 17.66
N GLU A 293 24.47 12.39 18.81
CA GLU A 293 25.24 11.61 19.79
C GLU A 293 25.10 10.11 19.51
N GLU A 294 26.08 9.31 19.96
CA GLU A 294 26.04 7.87 19.77
C GLU A 294 24.96 7.22 20.67
N GLY A 295 24.03 6.49 20.04
CA GLY A 295 22.92 5.83 20.70
C GLY A 295 23.20 4.37 21.09
N GLY A 296 22.42 3.86 22.04
CA GLY A 296 22.40 2.42 22.34
C GLY A 296 21.96 1.58 21.13
N LYS A 297 22.27 0.27 21.15
CA LYS A 297 21.90 -0.66 20.08
C LYS A 297 20.36 -0.70 19.92
N PRO A 298 19.80 -0.45 18.71
CA PRO A 298 18.36 -0.43 18.52
C PRO A 298 17.74 -1.84 18.64
N ILE A 299 16.56 -1.90 19.24
CA ILE A 299 15.69 -3.06 19.31
C ILE A 299 14.83 -3.05 18.04
N LEU A 300 14.93 -4.07 17.19
CA LEU A 300 14.34 -4.06 15.84
C LEU A 300 13.45 -5.29 15.56
N THR A 301 13.22 -6.13 16.57
CA THR A 301 12.42 -7.36 16.43
C THR A 301 11.69 -7.70 17.73
N ILE A 302 10.57 -8.41 17.61
CA ILE A 302 9.80 -8.93 18.76
C ILE A 302 10.69 -9.76 19.71
N LYS A 303 11.58 -10.60 19.19
CA LYS A 303 12.45 -11.44 20.05
C LYS A 303 13.44 -10.61 20.88
N GLN A 304 14.03 -9.56 20.31
CA GLN A 304 14.88 -8.63 21.08
C GLN A 304 14.09 -7.84 22.13
N ALA A 305 12.84 -7.49 21.83
CA ALA A 305 11.95 -6.83 22.80
C ALA A 305 11.52 -7.79 23.93
N MET A 306 11.31 -9.07 23.64
CA MET A 306 11.08 -10.14 24.64
C MET A 306 12.30 -10.38 25.55
N GLU A 307 13.51 -10.09 25.06
CA GLU A 307 14.76 -10.16 25.82
C GLU A 307 15.05 -8.89 26.63
N THR A 308 14.20 -7.84 26.54
CA THR A 308 14.43 -6.53 27.17
C THR A 308 13.29 -6.15 28.12
N GLU A 309 13.65 -5.79 29.36
CA GLU A 309 12.72 -5.26 30.37
C GLU A 309 12.05 -3.96 29.87
N ASP A 310 10.79 -3.74 30.27
CA ASP A 310 9.93 -2.62 29.80
C ASP A 310 9.75 -2.52 28.27
N LYS A 311 9.98 -3.59 27.50
CA LYS A 311 9.74 -3.63 26.03
C LYS A 311 8.79 -4.72 25.57
N TYR A 312 8.46 -5.68 26.42
CA TYR A 312 7.46 -6.72 26.17
C TYR A 312 6.35 -6.67 27.21
N HIS A 313 5.13 -6.39 26.75
CA HIS A 313 4.00 -6.05 27.61
C HIS A 313 2.82 -6.98 27.35
N LYS A 314 2.02 -7.24 28.38
CA LYS A 314 0.78 -8.01 28.25
C LYS A 314 -0.36 -7.10 27.78
N ALA A 315 -1.13 -7.56 26.79
CA ALA A 315 -2.36 -6.92 26.33
C ALA A 315 -3.60 -7.63 26.94
N PRO A 316 -4.83 -7.12 26.74
CA PRO A 316 -6.04 -7.74 27.30
C PRO A 316 -6.19 -9.23 26.93
N ASP A 317 -6.49 -10.07 27.92
CA ASP A 317 -6.65 -11.51 27.73
C ASP A 317 -7.90 -11.86 26.91
N PHE A 318 -7.83 -12.96 26.15
CA PHE A 318 -9.00 -13.66 25.63
C PHE A 318 -8.99 -15.11 26.15
N THR A 319 -9.49 -15.30 27.37
CA THR A 319 -9.59 -16.60 28.03
C THR A 319 -10.88 -17.32 27.63
N GLY A 320 -10.73 -18.42 26.88
CA GLY A 320 -11.79 -19.42 26.69
C GLY A 320 -11.88 -20.39 27.87
N SER A 321 -12.67 -21.45 27.71
CA SER A 321 -12.91 -22.46 28.75
C SER A 321 -11.61 -23.11 29.25
N THR A 322 -11.47 -23.18 30.58
CA THR A 322 -10.25 -23.60 31.29
C THR A 322 -10.38 -24.99 31.92
N GLN A 323 -10.91 -25.98 31.20
CA GLN A 323 -10.74 -27.38 31.63
C GLN A 323 -9.29 -27.85 31.42
N ALA A 324 -8.94 -29.02 31.97
CA ALA A 324 -7.58 -29.55 31.89
C ALA A 324 -7.16 -29.76 30.43
N LEU A 325 -6.11 -29.04 30.01
CA LEU A 325 -5.68 -28.98 28.62
C LEU A 325 -4.84 -30.21 28.26
N GLU A 326 -5.48 -31.26 27.73
CA GLU A 326 -4.80 -32.37 27.07
C GLU A 326 -4.21 -31.92 25.73
N PHE A 327 -3.05 -31.28 25.80
CA PHE A 327 -2.23 -30.92 24.64
C PHE A 327 -1.58 -32.16 24.02
N GLY A 328 -1.59 -32.22 22.70
CA GLY A 328 -0.65 -33.05 21.96
C GLY A 328 0.76 -32.46 22.03
N ASN A 329 1.79 -33.28 21.79
CA ASN A 329 3.21 -32.92 21.94
C ASN A 329 3.74 -31.96 20.84
N VAL A 330 2.89 -31.11 20.25
CA VAL A 330 3.21 -30.20 19.15
C VAL A 330 3.23 -28.77 19.64
N GLU A 331 4.39 -28.34 20.15
CA GLU A 331 4.72 -26.94 20.38
C GLU A 331 5.44 -26.36 19.15
N ARG A 332 5.04 -25.20 18.67
CA ARG A 332 5.60 -24.55 17.47
C ARG A 332 5.62 -23.02 17.60
N GLU A 333 6.47 -22.40 16.79
CA GLU A 333 6.56 -20.95 16.61
C GLU A 333 6.26 -20.60 15.14
N ILE A 334 5.64 -19.44 14.92
CA ILE A 334 5.42 -18.85 13.59
C ILE A 334 5.66 -17.35 13.65
N SER A 335 5.99 -16.73 12.51
CA SER A 335 6.18 -15.29 12.41
C SER A 335 5.64 -14.77 11.08
N PHE A 336 5.03 -13.59 11.10
CA PHE A 336 4.44 -12.92 9.95
C PHE A 336 5.10 -11.56 9.76
N GLY A 337 5.56 -11.30 8.54
CA GLY A 337 6.19 -10.03 8.18
C GLY A 337 5.21 -8.86 8.13
N SER A 338 5.74 -7.65 8.25
CA SER A 338 4.99 -6.40 8.13
C SER A 338 4.50 -6.16 6.68
N GLN A 339 3.52 -5.28 6.52
CA GLN A 339 2.95 -4.89 5.23
C GLN A 339 2.68 -3.39 5.18
N TYR A 340 3.34 -2.70 4.25
CA TYR A 340 3.03 -1.30 3.93
C TYR A 340 1.73 -1.17 3.13
N HIS A 341 0.93 -0.15 3.44
CA HIS A 341 -0.42 0.07 2.89
C HIS A 341 -0.44 0.42 1.40
N PHE A 342 0.63 1.01 0.88
CA PHE A 342 0.80 1.37 -0.54
C PHE A 342 -0.39 2.19 -1.10
N THR A 343 -0.75 3.28 -0.43
CA THR A 343 -1.76 4.22 -0.91
C THR A 343 -1.28 4.93 -2.19
N MET A 344 -2.16 5.09 -3.19
CA MET A 344 -1.78 5.69 -4.48
C MET A 344 -1.68 7.22 -4.39
N GLU A 345 -2.57 7.83 -3.60
CA GLU A 345 -2.38 9.16 -3.05
C GLU A 345 -1.59 9.01 -1.74
N PRO A 346 -0.41 9.64 -1.60
CA PRO A 346 0.29 9.74 -0.32
C PRO A 346 -0.54 10.45 0.76
N ILE A 347 0.01 10.56 1.97
CA ILE A 347 -0.56 11.40 3.01
C ILE A 347 -0.23 12.86 2.68
N ALA A 348 -1.26 13.71 2.68
CA ALA A 348 -1.12 15.14 2.47
C ALA A 348 -2.04 15.94 3.39
N ALA A 349 -1.65 17.17 3.67
CA ALA A 349 -2.46 18.18 4.32
C ALA A 349 -2.20 19.56 3.72
N ARG A 350 -3.20 20.44 3.81
CA ARG A 350 -3.13 21.85 3.44
C ARG A 350 -3.84 22.66 4.50
N THR A 351 -3.17 23.66 5.07
CA THR A 351 -3.75 24.55 6.09
C THR A 351 -3.74 25.98 5.59
N VAL A 352 -4.91 26.62 5.58
CA VAL A 352 -5.15 28.00 5.18
C VAL A 352 -5.58 28.79 6.42
N PRO A 353 -4.83 29.82 6.85
CA PRO A 353 -5.27 30.74 7.90
C PRO A 353 -6.52 31.52 7.45
N THR A 354 -7.48 31.67 8.34
CA THR A 354 -8.68 32.51 8.17
C THR A 354 -8.70 33.63 9.22
N GLU A 355 -9.66 34.56 9.14
CA GLU A 355 -9.81 35.61 10.15
C GLU A 355 -10.05 35.05 11.56
N GLU A 356 -10.71 33.89 11.65
CA GLU A 356 -11.07 33.27 12.92
C GLU A 356 -10.18 32.09 13.33
N GLY A 357 -9.53 31.41 12.39
CA GLY A 357 -8.67 30.26 12.69
C GLY A 357 -8.09 29.63 11.43
N TYR A 358 -8.48 28.38 11.12
CA TYR A 358 -7.86 27.59 10.06
C TYR A 358 -8.85 26.70 9.30
N ASP A 359 -8.83 26.79 7.97
CA ASP A 359 -9.39 25.78 7.09
C ASP A 359 -8.31 24.76 6.75
N VAL A 360 -8.60 23.47 6.94
CA VAL A 360 -7.63 22.38 6.81
C VAL A 360 -8.20 21.28 5.93
N TRP A 361 -7.54 21.03 4.81
CA TRP A 361 -7.75 19.83 4.01
C TRP A 361 -6.74 18.78 4.46
N CYS A 362 -7.18 17.54 4.64
CA CYS A 362 -6.30 16.44 5.01
C CYS A 362 -6.76 15.12 4.40
N THR A 363 -5.83 14.29 3.96
CA THR A 363 -6.12 12.92 3.52
C THR A 363 -6.35 12.03 4.77
N THR A 364 -7.50 12.15 5.43
CA THR A 364 -7.79 11.50 6.73
C THR A 364 -9.09 10.68 6.70
N GLN A 365 -9.08 9.53 7.39
CA GLN A 365 -10.27 8.69 7.63
C GLN A 365 -11.07 9.14 8.86
N TRP A 366 -10.52 10.06 9.66
CA TRP A 366 -11.12 10.52 10.92
C TRP A 366 -10.99 12.05 11.09
N PRO A 367 -11.87 12.84 10.44
CA PRO A 367 -11.79 14.30 10.47
C PRO A 367 -11.77 14.91 11.88
N THR A 368 -12.59 14.37 12.78
CA THR A 368 -12.67 14.81 14.20
C THR A 368 -11.34 14.68 14.93
N GLU A 369 -10.61 13.57 14.76
CA GLU A 369 -9.33 13.40 15.46
C GLU A 369 -8.23 14.25 14.82
N THR A 370 -8.27 14.45 13.50
CA THR A 370 -7.41 15.45 12.85
C THR A 370 -7.71 16.87 13.35
N GLN A 371 -8.97 17.22 13.61
CA GLN A 371 -9.35 18.49 14.26
C GLN A 371 -8.79 18.60 15.68
N ASN A 372 -8.96 17.56 16.51
CA ASN A 372 -8.46 17.52 17.88
C ASN A 372 -6.94 17.73 17.95
N VAL A 373 -6.18 17.03 17.09
CA VAL A 373 -4.72 17.17 17.04
C VAL A 373 -4.31 18.57 16.57
N VAL A 374 -4.92 19.12 15.51
CA VAL A 374 -4.63 20.49 15.05
C VAL A 374 -4.97 21.53 16.11
N ALA A 375 -6.07 21.37 16.84
CA ALA A 375 -6.46 22.22 17.96
C ALA A 375 -5.42 22.19 19.09
N THR A 376 -4.98 20.99 19.46
CA THR A 376 -4.01 20.74 20.54
C THR A 376 -2.63 21.33 20.21
N VAL A 377 -2.11 21.14 19.00
CA VAL A 377 -0.76 21.62 18.63
C VAL A 377 -0.70 23.13 18.34
N LEU A 378 -1.85 23.79 18.18
CA LEU A 378 -1.96 25.23 18.01
C LEU A 378 -2.40 25.98 19.28
N ASP A 379 -2.75 25.24 20.35
CA ASP A 379 -3.35 25.77 21.59
C ASP A 379 -4.58 26.67 21.34
N ILE A 380 -5.51 26.18 20.49
CA ILE A 380 -6.76 26.87 20.17
C ILE A 380 -7.98 25.94 20.30
N PRO A 381 -9.18 26.48 20.63
CA PRO A 381 -10.40 25.67 20.66
C PRO A 381 -10.71 25.04 19.30
N ALA A 382 -11.18 23.78 19.32
CA ALA A 382 -11.46 23.01 18.11
C ALA A 382 -12.47 23.70 17.15
N ASN A 383 -13.39 24.51 17.68
CA ASN A 383 -14.36 25.26 16.85
C ASN A 383 -13.74 26.39 16.00
N ARG A 384 -12.42 26.63 16.10
CA ARG A 384 -11.66 27.54 15.22
C ARG A 384 -11.05 26.82 14.01
N ILE A 385 -11.28 25.51 13.86
CA ILE A 385 -10.66 24.67 12.83
C ILE A 385 -11.74 23.92 12.03
N ASN A 386 -11.80 24.18 10.73
CA ASN A 386 -12.62 23.43 9.79
C ASN A 386 -11.77 22.34 9.14
N ILE A 387 -12.20 21.09 9.18
CA ILE A 387 -11.56 19.96 8.49
C ILE A 387 -12.42 19.57 7.29
N SER A 388 -11.82 19.53 6.09
CA SER A 388 -12.50 19.16 4.84
C SER A 388 -11.87 17.93 4.17
N VAL A 389 -12.67 16.90 3.89
CA VAL A 389 -12.27 15.66 3.20
C VAL A 389 -13.20 15.36 2.03
N ARG A 390 -12.80 15.81 0.82
CA ARG A 390 -13.57 15.58 -0.41
C ARG A 390 -13.47 14.16 -0.95
N ARG A 391 -12.28 13.56 -0.91
CA ARG A 391 -11.95 12.17 -1.27
C ARG A 391 -10.50 11.88 -0.86
N ILE A 392 -10.10 10.61 -0.92
CA ILE A 392 -8.70 10.15 -0.74
C ILE A 392 -8.41 9.01 -1.74
N GLY A 393 -7.16 8.90 -2.19
CA GLY A 393 -6.69 7.87 -3.14
C GLY A 393 -6.10 6.66 -2.43
N GLY A 394 -6.95 5.91 -1.74
CA GLY A 394 -6.55 4.81 -0.86
C GLY A 394 -6.03 5.24 0.51
N ALA A 395 -6.17 4.33 1.48
CA ALA A 395 -5.84 4.56 2.90
C ALA A 395 -5.57 3.24 3.64
N TYR A 396 -6.55 2.34 3.62
CA TYR A 396 -6.47 0.97 4.15
C TYR A 396 -6.13 0.87 5.66
N GLY A 397 -6.21 1.97 6.40
CA GLY A 397 -5.99 2.09 7.85
C GLY A 397 -4.95 3.14 8.26
N CYS A 398 -3.92 3.45 7.45
CA CYS A 398 -2.88 4.39 7.87
C CYS A 398 -3.37 5.85 7.98
N LYS A 399 -4.37 6.23 7.19
CA LYS A 399 -4.95 7.59 7.22
C LYS A 399 -5.95 7.79 8.37
N ILE A 400 -6.12 6.82 9.29
CA ILE A 400 -6.90 7.00 10.54
C ILE A 400 -6.23 8.02 11.46
N SER A 401 -4.93 7.84 11.69
CA SER A 401 -4.17 8.56 12.73
C SER A 401 -2.88 9.19 12.19
N ARG A 402 -2.20 8.54 11.23
CA ARG A 402 -0.89 9.00 10.74
C ARG A 402 -0.99 10.26 9.87
N SER A 403 -2.18 10.50 9.31
CA SER A 403 -2.60 11.77 8.70
C SER A 403 -2.42 12.98 9.63
N ASN A 404 -2.64 12.79 10.94
CA ASN A 404 -2.61 13.86 11.93
C ASN A 404 -1.21 14.47 12.08
N LEU A 405 -0.14 13.70 11.88
CA LEU A 405 1.23 14.22 11.92
C LEU A 405 1.48 15.26 10.82
N VAL A 406 0.98 15.00 9.61
CA VAL A 406 1.13 15.89 8.46
C VAL A 406 0.20 17.10 8.57
N ALA A 407 -1.01 16.91 9.08
CA ALA A 407 -1.94 18.00 9.39
C ALA A 407 -1.40 18.93 10.49
N ALA A 408 -0.85 18.38 11.57
CA ALA A 408 -0.22 19.13 12.65
C ALA A 408 0.96 19.97 12.15
N ALA A 409 1.89 19.36 11.40
CA ALA A 409 3.04 20.07 10.86
C ALA A 409 2.65 21.17 9.85
N SER A 410 1.65 20.91 8.99
CA SER A 410 1.05 21.89 8.08
C SER A 410 0.44 23.07 8.85
N ALA A 411 -0.31 22.78 9.91
CA ALA A 411 -0.98 23.79 10.72
C ALA A 411 -0.01 24.65 11.54
N ILE A 412 1.02 24.04 12.16
CA ILE A 412 2.08 24.76 12.87
C ILE A 412 2.83 25.70 11.91
N ALA A 413 3.16 25.23 10.70
CA ALA A 413 3.83 26.04 9.69
C ALA A 413 2.94 27.22 9.25
N ALA A 414 1.67 26.98 8.93
CA ALA A 414 0.72 28.02 8.56
C ALA A 414 0.47 29.03 9.70
N HIS A 415 0.37 28.56 10.94
CA HIS A 415 0.26 29.42 12.12
C HIS A 415 1.51 30.28 12.31
N LYS A 416 2.72 29.72 12.17
CA LYS A 416 3.98 30.44 12.39
C LYS A 416 4.27 31.46 11.28
N LEU A 417 3.93 31.14 10.04
CA LEU A 417 4.24 31.96 8.86
C LEU A 417 3.08 32.88 8.42
N LYS A 418 1.89 32.74 9.01
CA LYS A 418 0.66 33.48 8.67
C LYS A 418 0.34 33.44 7.17
N LYS A 419 0.59 32.29 6.54
CA LYS A 419 0.40 31.99 5.12
C LYS A 419 -0.23 30.60 4.94
N PRO A 420 -0.90 30.31 3.82
CA PRO A 420 -1.27 28.94 3.47
C PRO A 420 -0.03 28.04 3.38
N VAL A 421 -0.12 26.81 3.90
CA VAL A 421 0.95 25.80 3.78
C VAL A 421 0.37 24.48 3.30
N ARG A 422 1.05 23.80 2.39
CA ARG A 422 0.76 22.44 1.91
C ARG A 422 1.92 21.51 2.21
N ILE A 423 1.64 20.33 2.75
CA ILE A 423 2.62 19.26 2.94
C ILE A 423 2.06 18.00 2.27
N ALA A 424 2.71 17.56 1.20
CA ALA A 424 2.39 16.30 0.51
C ALA A 424 3.63 15.40 0.55
N LEU A 425 3.52 14.26 1.23
CA LEU A 425 4.61 13.30 1.32
C LEU A 425 4.90 12.68 -0.06
N ASP A 426 6.13 12.25 -0.30
CA ASP A 426 6.36 11.18 -1.27
C ASP A 426 6.45 9.82 -0.57
N ILE A 427 6.44 8.76 -1.38
CA ILE A 427 6.34 7.38 -0.92
C ILE A 427 7.54 6.99 -0.05
N GLU A 428 8.73 7.55 -0.25
CA GLU A 428 9.94 7.22 0.53
C GLU A 428 9.87 7.82 1.94
N THR A 429 9.53 9.11 2.05
CA THR A 429 9.25 9.75 3.36
C THR A 429 8.07 9.06 4.04
N GLN A 430 6.97 8.77 3.34
CA GLN A 430 5.82 8.09 3.96
C GLN A 430 6.21 6.70 4.49
N MET A 431 6.90 5.87 3.69
CA MET A 431 7.32 4.53 4.11
C MET A 431 8.23 4.52 5.35
N THR A 432 8.96 5.61 5.62
CA THR A 432 9.86 5.72 6.77
C THR A 432 9.24 6.47 7.96
N LEU A 433 8.20 7.28 7.73
CA LEU A 433 7.61 8.14 8.75
C LEU A 433 6.37 7.54 9.44
N VAL A 434 5.52 6.80 8.72
CA VAL A 434 4.13 6.58 9.16
C VAL A 434 3.79 5.20 9.70
N GLY A 435 4.76 4.28 9.78
CA GLY A 435 4.53 2.91 10.25
C GLY A 435 3.66 2.07 9.30
N TRP A 436 3.73 0.75 9.45
CA TRP A 436 3.15 -0.23 8.54
C TRP A 436 2.11 -1.10 9.31
N ARG A 437 1.65 -2.22 8.74
CA ARG A 437 1.01 -3.28 9.53
C ARG A 437 2.01 -3.81 10.56
N GLU A 438 1.57 -3.99 11.80
CA GLU A 438 2.33 -4.75 12.81
C GLU A 438 2.76 -6.13 12.26
N PRO A 439 4.06 -6.49 12.26
CA PRO A 439 4.48 -7.88 12.15
C PRO A 439 4.09 -8.63 13.43
N TYR A 440 3.97 -9.96 13.31
CA TYR A 440 3.50 -10.82 14.38
C TYR A 440 4.46 -11.97 14.66
N TYR A 441 4.54 -12.36 15.93
CA TYR A 441 5.16 -13.59 16.41
C TYR A 441 4.10 -14.36 17.21
N SER A 442 4.04 -15.68 17.04
CA SER A 442 3.09 -16.50 17.79
C SER A 442 3.71 -17.83 18.15
N LYS A 443 3.56 -18.21 19.41
CA LYS A 443 3.97 -19.50 19.96
C LYS A 443 2.74 -20.28 20.37
N TYR A 444 2.60 -21.51 19.89
CA TYR A 444 1.34 -22.25 20.02
C TYR A 444 1.52 -23.74 20.33
N LYS A 445 0.49 -24.32 20.96
CA LYS A 445 0.33 -25.75 21.24
C LYS A 445 -1.06 -26.22 20.84
N VAL A 446 -1.16 -27.39 20.22
CA VAL A 446 -2.44 -27.97 19.78
C VAL A 446 -2.53 -29.45 20.18
N GLY A 447 -3.62 -29.82 20.86
CA GLY A 447 -4.10 -31.19 20.97
C GLY A 447 -5.16 -31.49 19.91
N PHE A 448 -5.05 -32.65 19.29
CA PHE A 448 -6.01 -33.17 18.31
C PHE A 448 -6.03 -34.70 18.32
N ASP A 449 -7.18 -35.29 17.97
CA ASP A 449 -7.34 -36.75 17.88
C ASP A 449 -6.78 -37.33 16.56
N THR A 450 -6.84 -38.65 16.39
CA THR A 450 -6.39 -39.33 15.16
C THR A 450 -7.22 -39.01 13.91
N LYS A 451 -8.30 -38.22 14.03
CA LYS A 451 -9.13 -37.70 12.93
C LYS A 451 -8.87 -36.20 12.67
N GLY A 452 -8.03 -35.55 13.46
CA GLY A 452 -7.74 -34.11 13.37
C GLY A 452 -8.73 -33.20 14.10
N ILE A 453 -9.58 -33.74 14.99
CA ILE A 453 -10.52 -32.94 15.79
C ILE A 453 -9.76 -32.30 16.96
N LEU A 454 -9.86 -30.97 17.08
CA LEU A 454 -9.15 -30.17 18.09
C LEU A 454 -9.67 -30.42 19.52
N SER A 455 -8.81 -30.89 20.43
CA SER A 455 -9.14 -31.07 21.86
C SER A 455 -8.76 -29.86 22.72
N ALA A 456 -7.65 -29.20 22.40
CA ALA A 456 -7.11 -28.07 23.13
C ALA A 456 -6.22 -27.19 22.23
N VAL A 457 -6.35 -25.87 22.36
CA VAL A 457 -5.44 -24.91 21.68
C VAL A 457 -4.94 -23.86 22.68
N SER A 458 -3.62 -23.65 22.71
CA SER A 458 -3.00 -22.52 23.40
C SER A 458 -2.20 -21.70 22.39
N VAL A 459 -2.36 -20.37 22.43
CA VAL A 459 -1.56 -19.43 21.63
C VAL A 459 -1.14 -18.25 22.48
N ASP A 460 0.17 -18.01 22.56
CA ASP A 460 0.74 -16.75 23.01
C ASP A 460 1.06 -15.94 21.75
N ILE A 461 0.34 -14.82 21.53
CA ILE A 461 0.47 -13.98 20.34
C ILE A 461 1.02 -12.59 20.71
N CYS A 462 2.07 -12.16 20.02
CA CYS A 462 2.70 -10.85 20.19
C CYS A 462 2.77 -10.13 18.84
N SER A 463 2.50 -8.82 18.84
CA SER A 463 2.74 -7.94 17.69
C SER A 463 3.78 -6.87 18.02
N ASP A 464 4.46 -6.36 17.00
CA ASP A 464 5.39 -5.23 17.14
C ASP A 464 4.64 -3.92 16.85
N VAL A 465 4.47 -3.10 17.89
CA VAL A 465 3.77 -1.81 17.78
C VAL A 465 4.70 -0.67 17.33
N GLY A 466 6.00 -0.92 17.19
CA GLY A 466 6.99 0.14 17.05
C GLY A 466 7.11 0.98 18.33
N LEU A 467 7.18 2.30 18.20
CA LEU A 467 7.46 3.19 19.33
C LEU A 467 6.36 3.25 20.41
N VAL A 468 5.07 3.32 20.04
CA VAL A 468 3.95 3.43 21.01
C VAL A 468 2.79 2.50 20.69
N ALA A 469 2.16 1.93 21.72
CA ALA A 469 1.09 0.93 21.59
C ALA A 469 -0.32 1.51 21.30
N ASN A 470 -0.42 2.72 20.73
CA ASN A 470 -1.69 3.45 20.65
C ASN A 470 -2.72 2.83 19.68
N GLU A 471 -2.28 1.96 18.78
CA GLU A 471 -3.13 1.23 17.81
C GLU A 471 -2.88 -0.28 17.85
N ASN A 472 -2.39 -0.80 19.00
CA ASN A 472 -2.03 -2.20 19.21
C ASN A 472 -3.13 -3.17 18.71
N SER A 473 -2.83 -3.95 17.68
CA SER A 473 -3.81 -4.86 17.07
C SER A 473 -3.79 -6.29 17.66
N SER A 474 -2.89 -6.63 18.59
CA SER A 474 -2.74 -8.02 19.08
C SER A 474 -3.95 -8.55 19.86
N PHE A 475 -4.69 -7.68 20.56
CA PHE A 475 -5.95 -8.07 21.21
C PHE A 475 -7.04 -8.40 20.18
N VAL A 476 -7.07 -7.71 19.03
CA VAL A 476 -8.01 -8.00 17.93
C VAL A 476 -7.64 -9.33 17.27
N ALA A 477 -6.35 -9.57 17.03
CA ALA A 477 -5.87 -10.85 16.52
C ALA A 477 -6.18 -12.01 17.49
N ALA A 478 -6.05 -11.81 18.80
CA ALA A 478 -6.40 -12.80 19.81
C ALA A 478 -7.88 -13.26 19.72
N HIS A 479 -8.82 -12.32 19.55
CA HIS A 479 -10.23 -12.64 19.34
C HIS A 479 -10.51 -13.34 17.99
N ALA A 480 -9.66 -13.13 16.98
CA ALA A 480 -9.81 -13.72 15.65
C ALA A 480 -9.17 -15.12 15.49
N ILE A 481 -8.25 -15.53 16.38
CA ILE A 481 -7.53 -16.81 16.32
C ILE A 481 -8.45 -18.05 16.16
N PRO A 482 -9.59 -18.18 16.87
CA PRO A 482 -10.47 -19.34 16.70
C PRO A 482 -11.04 -19.47 15.28
N ASN A 483 -11.21 -18.36 14.56
CA ASN A 483 -11.80 -18.31 13.22
C ASN A 483 -13.10 -19.16 13.17
N VAL A 484 -13.32 -19.93 12.11
CA VAL A 484 -14.48 -20.83 11.96
C VAL A 484 -14.33 -22.18 12.67
N TYR A 485 -13.34 -22.36 13.57
CA TYR A 485 -13.04 -23.65 14.20
C TYR A 485 -13.60 -23.75 15.62
N TYR A 486 -14.40 -24.79 15.87
CA TYR A 486 -14.74 -25.20 17.23
C TYR A 486 -13.59 -26.00 17.86
N CYS A 487 -13.26 -25.65 19.09
CA CYS A 487 -12.45 -26.46 20.00
C CYS A 487 -13.01 -26.21 21.42
N PRO A 488 -13.16 -27.24 22.28
CA PRO A 488 -13.76 -27.05 23.61
C PRO A 488 -12.86 -26.26 24.58
N ASN A 489 -11.55 -26.20 24.36
CA ASN A 489 -10.59 -25.57 25.27
C ASN A 489 -9.65 -24.61 24.54
N TRP A 490 -9.71 -23.31 24.89
CA TRP A 490 -8.90 -22.25 24.30
C TRP A 490 -8.19 -21.43 25.38
N LYS A 491 -6.86 -21.31 25.27
CA LYS A 491 -6.03 -20.40 26.06
C LYS A 491 -5.28 -19.44 25.12
N ILE A 492 -5.80 -18.22 24.95
CA ILE A 492 -5.18 -17.23 24.07
C ILE A 492 -4.70 -16.05 24.92
N GLN A 493 -3.40 -15.80 24.90
CA GLN A 493 -2.76 -14.69 25.61
C GLN A 493 -2.21 -13.68 24.61
N SER A 494 -2.57 -12.42 24.77
CA SER A 494 -2.11 -11.34 23.89
C SER A 494 -1.00 -10.51 24.56
N TYR A 495 -0.02 -10.12 23.75
CA TYR A 495 1.14 -9.35 24.14
C TYR A 495 1.48 -8.32 23.05
N TYR A 496 2.33 -7.35 23.36
CA TYR A 496 2.90 -6.42 22.40
C TYR A 496 4.36 -6.10 22.73
N ALA A 497 5.14 -5.87 21.68
CA ALA A 497 6.55 -5.53 21.74
C ALA A 497 6.78 -4.09 21.25
N GLN A 498 7.50 -3.28 22.02
CA GLN A 498 7.98 -1.98 21.58
C GLN A 498 9.37 -2.08 20.95
N THR A 499 9.56 -1.43 19.82
CA THR A 499 10.83 -1.44 19.06
C THR A 499 11.21 -0.04 18.58
N ASN A 500 12.48 0.14 18.19
CA ASN A 500 13.00 1.36 17.60
C ASN A 500 12.60 1.51 16.11
N THR A 501 11.32 1.30 15.83
CA THR A 501 10.70 1.42 14.50
C THR A 501 9.53 2.41 14.56
N PRO A 502 9.12 3.01 13.42
CA PRO A 502 7.96 3.91 13.40
C PRO A 502 6.72 3.18 13.91
N THR A 503 5.93 3.81 14.79
CA THR A 503 4.70 3.22 15.34
C THR A 503 3.81 2.62 14.26
N ASN A 504 3.64 1.31 14.31
CA ASN A 504 2.77 0.57 13.39
C ASN A 504 1.29 0.95 13.63
N THR A 505 0.47 0.71 12.62
CA THR A 505 -0.89 1.25 12.54
C THR A 505 -1.85 0.25 11.91
N TRP A 506 -3.15 0.47 12.08
CA TRP A 506 -4.21 -0.35 11.50
C TRP A 506 -3.97 -0.61 10.02
N CYS A 507 -4.07 -1.87 9.60
CA CYS A 507 -3.94 -2.26 8.20
C CYS A 507 -4.96 -3.35 7.88
N ARG A 508 -5.78 -3.13 6.85
CA ARG A 508 -6.91 -3.99 6.48
C ARG A 508 -6.53 -5.46 6.29
N THR A 509 -7.29 -6.38 6.89
CA THR A 509 -7.03 -7.83 6.84
C THR A 509 -7.05 -8.39 5.40
N PRO A 510 -6.22 -9.42 5.10
CA PRO A 510 -6.04 -9.95 3.75
C PRO A 510 -7.18 -10.86 3.30
N GLU A 511 -8.32 -10.28 2.91
CA GLU A 511 -9.37 -11.00 2.15
C GLU A 511 -10.30 -10.07 1.34
N GLN A 512 -10.49 -8.81 1.76
CA GLN A 512 -11.45 -7.89 1.12
C GLN A 512 -10.74 -6.79 0.29
N GLN A 513 -10.68 -6.90 -1.04
CA GLN A 513 -10.09 -5.86 -1.92
C GLN A 513 -11.11 -4.85 -2.46
N VAL A 514 -11.41 -3.76 -1.73
CA VAL A 514 -12.02 -2.52 -2.29
C VAL A 514 -11.64 -1.31 -1.44
N GLU A 515 -11.18 -0.21 -2.04
CA GLU A 515 -11.13 1.12 -1.40
C GLU A 515 -12.52 1.46 -0.81
N LYS A 516 -12.67 1.58 0.52
CA LYS A 516 -14.02 1.52 1.15
C LYS A 516 -14.75 2.86 1.28
N GLU A 517 -14.02 3.97 1.39
CA GLU A 517 -14.50 5.15 2.13
C GLU A 517 -15.45 6.08 1.36
N ARG A 518 -15.47 6.04 0.02
CA ARG A 518 -16.57 6.62 -0.79
C ARG A 518 -17.10 5.67 -1.84
N THR A 519 -16.22 4.89 -2.49
CA THR A 519 -16.53 3.87 -3.51
C THR A 519 -17.66 2.89 -3.15
N ILE A 520 -17.87 2.61 -1.85
CA ILE A 520 -18.99 1.80 -1.34
C ILE A 520 -19.94 2.65 -0.47
N LEU A 521 -19.38 3.52 0.38
CA LEU A 521 -20.16 4.34 1.32
C LEU A 521 -21.20 5.23 0.62
N ASP A 522 -20.76 6.07 -0.31
CA ASP A 522 -21.59 7.12 -0.90
C ASP A 522 -22.71 6.53 -1.79
N PRO A 523 -22.45 5.52 -2.65
CA PRO A 523 -23.50 4.78 -3.35
C PRO A 523 -24.51 4.11 -2.39
N ASN A 524 -24.05 3.41 -1.35
CA ASN A 524 -24.95 2.70 -0.42
C ASN A 524 -25.86 3.67 0.34
N VAL A 525 -25.31 4.77 0.85
CA VAL A 525 -26.07 5.84 1.51
C VAL A 525 -27.07 6.46 0.52
N ALA A 526 -26.64 6.78 -0.70
CA ALA A 526 -27.52 7.36 -1.72
C ALA A 526 -28.67 6.42 -2.12
N GLN A 527 -28.41 5.11 -2.27
CA GLN A 527 -29.45 4.10 -2.52
C GLN A 527 -30.49 4.06 -1.39
N VAL A 528 -30.04 4.06 -0.13
CA VAL A 528 -30.93 4.03 1.04
C VAL A 528 -31.76 5.32 1.15
N VAL A 529 -31.16 6.49 0.93
CA VAL A 529 -31.87 7.78 0.89
C VAL A 529 -32.91 7.81 -0.23
N ALA A 530 -32.54 7.44 -1.46
CA ALA A 530 -33.43 7.42 -2.62
C ALA A 530 -34.64 6.49 -2.41
N LYS A 531 -34.39 5.26 -1.94
CA LYS A 531 -35.44 4.28 -1.58
C LYS A 531 -36.37 4.82 -0.50
N THR A 532 -35.81 5.46 0.52
CA THR A 532 -36.55 5.93 1.71
C THR A 532 -37.41 7.15 1.40
N LEU A 533 -36.86 8.14 0.67
CA LEU A 533 -37.58 9.33 0.21
C LEU A 533 -38.55 9.06 -0.95
N ARG A 534 -38.48 7.88 -1.59
CA ARG A 534 -39.24 7.48 -2.78
C ARG A 534 -38.94 8.37 -4.00
N VAL A 535 -37.66 8.62 -4.26
CA VAL A 535 -37.17 9.45 -5.38
C VAL A 535 -36.15 8.68 -6.23
N PRO A 536 -35.92 9.09 -7.50
CA PRO A 536 -34.80 8.61 -8.31
C PRO A 536 -33.43 8.87 -7.66
N LEU A 537 -32.45 8.00 -7.95
CA LEU A 537 -31.12 8.05 -7.34
C LEU A 537 -30.29 9.26 -7.80
N ASP A 538 -30.50 9.73 -9.02
CA ASP A 538 -29.87 10.91 -9.62
C ASP A 538 -30.31 12.24 -8.97
N LEU A 539 -31.40 12.24 -8.20
CA LEU A 539 -31.77 13.38 -7.35
C LEU A 539 -31.02 13.43 -6.01
N ILE A 540 -30.20 12.41 -5.69
CA ILE A 540 -29.41 12.35 -4.47
C ILE A 540 -27.96 12.68 -4.77
N THR A 541 -27.39 13.63 -4.02
CA THR A 541 -25.97 14.02 -4.11
C THR A 541 -25.34 13.96 -2.73
N VAL A 542 -24.36 13.09 -2.54
CA VAL A 542 -23.49 13.09 -1.35
C VAL A 542 -22.48 14.24 -1.48
N LYS A 543 -22.16 14.90 -0.36
CA LYS A 543 -21.27 16.06 -0.32
C LYS A 543 -19.88 15.67 0.22
N PRO A 544 -18.87 16.56 0.12
CA PRO A 544 -17.65 16.43 0.90
C PRO A 544 -17.95 16.19 2.39
N THR A 545 -17.04 15.53 3.09
CA THR A 545 -17.17 15.34 4.53
C THR A 545 -16.45 16.49 5.21
N ASP A 546 -17.16 17.25 6.01
CA ASP A 546 -16.60 18.32 6.83
C ASP A 546 -17.18 18.28 8.26
N ASN A 547 -16.42 18.83 9.19
CA ASN A 547 -16.75 18.85 10.62
C ASN A 547 -17.77 19.94 11.01
N PHE A 548 -18.13 20.85 10.09
CA PHE A 548 -19.16 21.86 10.31
C PHE A 548 -20.57 21.29 10.07
N VAL A 549 -20.69 20.42 9.05
CA VAL A 549 -21.89 19.63 8.74
C VAL A 549 -21.99 18.40 9.64
N ALA A 550 -20.87 17.72 9.92
CA ALA A 550 -20.81 16.46 10.68
C ALA A 550 -19.75 16.49 11.80
N ALA A 551 -19.97 17.35 12.80
CA ALA A 551 -19.15 17.39 14.02
C ALA A 551 -19.13 16.06 14.78
N ASN A 552 -18.03 15.79 15.50
CA ASN A 552 -17.85 14.61 16.36
C ASN A 552 -18.03 13.25 15.65
N SER A 553 -17.73 13.19 14.35
CA SER A 553 -17.72 11.94 13.58
C SER A 553 -16.74 10.91 14.14
N ALA A 554 -17.16 9.64 14.13
CA ALA A 554 -16.30 8.49 14.41
C ALA A 554 -15.36 8.20 13.21
N VAL A 555 -14.34 7.38 13.44
CA VAL A 555 -13.43 6.91 12.39
C VAL A 555 -14.15 6.12 11.30
N THR A 556 -13.81 6.37 10.02
CA THR A 556 -14.27 5.53 8.91
C THR A 556 -13.42 4.25 8.84
N GLY A 557 -13.64 3.36 9.81
CA GLY A 557 -12.89 2.13 10.05
C GLY A 557 -13.78 0.91 10.25
N GLY A 558 -13.21 -0.17 10.82
CA GLY A 558 -13.90 -1.37 11.34
C GLY A 558 -14.78 -2.18 10.38
N SER A 559 -14.94 -1.76 9.12
CA SER A 559 -15.94 -2.23 8.15
C SER A 559 -17.41 -1.87 8.44
N PHE A 560 -17.72 -1.21 9.56
CA PHE A 560 -19.08 -0.79 9.93
C PHE A 560 -19.56 0.51 9.24
N GLY A 561 -18.65 1.25 8.60
CA GLY A 561 -18.91 2.63 8.14
C GLY A 561 -20.11 2.80 7.22
N SER A 562 -20.40 1.84 6.33
CA SER A 562 -21.60 1.87 5.49
C SER A 562 -22.89 1.74 6.29
N ASP A 563 -22.92 0.83 7.27
CA ASP A 563 -24.13 0.49 8.02
C ASP A 563 -24.54 1.65 8.93
N VAL A 564 -23.59 2.23 9.67
CA VAL A 564 -23.81 3.35 10.60
C VAL A 564 -24.33 4.58 9.84
N ASN A 565 -23.66 4.97 8.76
CA ASN A 565 -24.08 6.14 7.97
C ASN A 565 -25.40 5.90 7.23
N ALA A 566 -25.63 4.70 6.69
CA ALA A 566 -26.90 4.37 6.04
C ALA A 566 -28.06 4.32 7.05
N HIS A 567 -27.83 3.88 8.29
CA HIS A 567 -28.83 3.90 9.37
C HIS A 567 -29.24 5.33 9.72
N GLY A 568 -28.28 6.21 10.00
CA GLY A 568 -28.57 7.62 10.27
C GLY A 568 -29.23 8.34 9.09
N ALA A 569 -28.74 8.12 7.86
CA ALA A 569 -29.32 8.69 6.66
C ALA A 569 -30.74 8.17 6.37
N LYS A 570 -31.04 6.91 6.69
CA LYS A 570 -32.41 6.35 6.67
C LYS A 570 -33.30 7.11 7.66
N ILE A 571 -32.90 7.24 8.93
CA ILE A 571 -33.73 7.92 9.93
C ILE A 571 -34.00 9.38 9.54
N CYS A 572 -32.99 10.11 9.05
CA CYS A 572 -33.18 11.44 8.48
C CYS A 572 -34.21 11.44 7.34
N SER A 573 -34.06 10.51 6.39
CA SER A 573 -34.95 10.37 5.23
C SER A 573 -36.38 9.99 5.62
N GLU A 574 -36.59 9.19 6.66
CA GLU A 574 -37.93 8.83 7.14
C GLU A 574 -38.63 10.02 7.82
N ARG A 575 -37.91 10.78 8.64
CA ARG A 575 -38.43 12.01 9.26
C ARG A 575 -38.79 13.06 8.20
N LEU A 576 -37.89 13.32 7.24
CA LEU A 576 -38.14 14.22 6.11
C LEU A 576 -39.31 13.74 5.24
N ARG A 577 -39.37 12.44 4.90
CA ARG A 577 -40.52 11.86 4.18
C ARG A 577 -41.83 12.17 4.89
N ASN A 578 -41.91 12.00 6.21
CA ASN A 578 -43.16 12.18 6.94
C ASN A 578 -43.66 13.63 6.88
N ARG A 579 -42.76 14.62 7.01
CA ARG A 579 -43.09 16.06 6.83
C ARG A 579 -43.64 16.32 5.41
N ILE A 580 -42.95 15.79 4.40
CA ILE A 580 -43.27 15.96 2.97
C ILE A 580 -44.59 15.24 2.59
N ASP A 581 -44.84 14.06 3.15
CA ASP A 581 -46.05 13.26 2.86
C ASP A 581 -47.31 13.91 3.45
N GLU A 582 -47.24 14.61 4.59
CA GLU A 582 -48.37 15.39 5.11
C GLU A 582 -48.66 16.64 4.25
N VAL A 583 -47.64 17.34 3.73
CA VAL A 583 -47.85 18.43 2.75
C VAL A 583 -48.50 17.91 1.46
N ALA A 584 -48.04 16.75 0.97
CA ALA A 584 -48.59 16.10 -0.22
C ALA A 584 -50.07 15.74 -0.03
N LYS A 585 -50.39 15.10 1.10
CA LYS A 585 -51.75 14.73 1.52
C LYS A 585 -52.67 15.94 1.68
N LYS A 586 -52.22 16.99 2.38
CA LYS A 586 -52.93 18.27 2.56
C LYS A 586 -53.28 18.94 1.23
N ASN A 587 -52.34 18.93 0.27
CA ASN A 587 -52.50 19.56 -1.03
C ASN A 587 -53.01 18.60 -2.14
N LYS A 588 -53.33 17.35 -1.80
CA LYS A 588 -53.74 16.28 -2.74
C LYS A 588 -52.72 15.98 -3.87
N ILE A 589 -51.45 16.32 -3.66
CA ILE A 589 -50.36 16.07 -4.62
C ILE A 589 -49.99 14.58 -4.56
N LYS A 590 -50.18 13.86 -5.67
CA LYS A 590 -49.77 12.45 -5.76
C LYS A 590 -48.24 12.34 -5.76
N ARG A 591 -47.67 11.62 -4.78
CA ARG A 591 -46.23 11.30 -4.74
C ARG A 591 -45.77 10.57 -6.02
N SER A 592 -44.81 11.15 -6.72
CA SER A 592 -44.10 10.58 -7.87
C SER A 592 -42.79 11.35 -8.10
N PRO A 593 -41.85 10.83 -8.93
CA PRO A 593 -40.68 11.61 -9.38
C PRO A 593 -41.09 12.95 -10.03
N ASN A 594 -42.10 12.93 -10.90
CA ASN A 594 -42.54 14.09 -11.69
C ASN A 594 -43.13 15.22 -10.82
N THR A 595 -43.67 14.88 -9.65
CA THR A 595 -44.27 15.84 -8.70
C THR A 595 -43.33 16.25 -7.57
N TRP A 596 -42.09 15.73 -7.52
CA TRP A 596 -41.12 16.06 -6.46
C TRP A 596 -40.81 17.56 -6.40
N THR A 597 -40.51 18.18 -7.55
CA THR A 597 -40.16 19.61 -7.64
C THR A 597 -41.33 20.53 -7.25
N GLU A 598 -42.56 20.14 -7.57
CA GLU A 598 -43.78 20.85 -7.13
C GLU A 598 -43.95 20.74 -5.61
N LEU A 599 -43.84 19.52 -5.09
CA LEU A 599 -44.02 19.22 -3.68
C LEU A 599 -42.97 19.87 -2.78
N VAL A 600 -41.70 19.92 -3.20
CA VAL A 600 -40.62 20.64 -2.48
C VAL A 600 -40.89 22.14 -2.45
N LYS A 601 -41.31 22.74 -3.59
CA LYS A 601 -41.74 24.16 -3.62
C LYS A 601 -42.94 24.41 -2.70
N LYS A 602 -43.89 23.46 -2.63
CA LYS A 602 -45.05 23.54 -1.73
C LYS A 602 -44.66 23.45 -0.26
N CYS A 603 -43.72 22.56 0.11
CA CYS A 603 -43.18 22.48 1.46
C CYS A 603 -42.52 23.80 1.90
N PHE A 604 -41.70 24.39 1.02
CA PHE A 604 -41.09 25.71 1.27
C PHE A 604 -42.14 26.82 1.42
N ALA A 605 -43.14 26.86 0.55
CA ALA A 605 -44.24 27.83 0.62
C ALA A 605 -45.13 27.68 1.88
N GLU A 606 -45.14 26.50 2.50
CA GLU A 606 -45.81 26.23 3.79
C GLU A 606 -44.84 26.27 4.99
N GLN A 607 -43.62 26.79 4.80
CA GLN A 607 -42.58 26.95 5.84
C GLN A 607 -42.19 25.63 6.55
N VAL A 608 -42.35 24.49 5.87
CA VAL A 608 -41.94 23.20 6.38
C VAL A 608 -40.43 23.06 6.29
N ASP A 609 -39.77 22.81 7.42
CA ASP A 609 -38.33 22.52 7.45
C ASP A 609 -38.02 21.25 6.65
N LEU A 610 -37.06 21.36 5.73
CA LEU A 610 -36.56 20.28 4.89
C LEU A 610 -35.14 19.83 5.30
N THR A 611 -34.67 20.29 6.46
CA THR A 611 -33.42 19.87 7.11
C THR A 611 -33.70 18.77 8.12
N GLU A 612 -32.80 17.81 8.27
CA GLU A 612 -32.85 16.83 9.36
C GLU A 612 -31.42 16.39 9.68
N ARG A 613 -31.15 16.06 10.94
CA ARG A 613 -29.85 15.61 11.43
C ARG A 613 -30.03 14.45 12.40
N TYR A 614 -29.15 13.46 12.32
CA TYR A 614 -29.16 12.31 13.21
C TYR A 614 -27.73 11.88 13.52
N CYS A 615 -27.50 11.37 14.73
CA CYS A 615 -26.26 10.71 15.13
C CYS A 615 -26.63 9.27 15.49
N THR A 616 -26.00 8.29 14.85
CA THR A 616 -26.26 6.87 15.12
C THR A 616 -25.39 6.41 16.27
N PHE A 617 -26.02 5.86 17.31
CA PHE A 617 -25.35 5.40 18.52
C PHE A 617 -25.15 3.87 18.51
N ALA A 618 -24.12 3.38 19.21
CA ALA A 618 -23.75 1.95 19.19
C ALA A 618 -24.89 1.01 19.65
N ASN A 619 -25.71 1.46 20.60
CA ASN A 619 -26.88 0.73 21.11
C ASN A 619 -28.07 0.65 20.14
N GLU A 620 -28.03 1.35 19.00
CA GLU A 620 -29.05 1.32 17.95
C GLU A 620 -28.77 0.24 16.90
N HIS A 621 -27.53 -0.25 16.84
CA HIS A 621 -27.18 -1.38 15.99
C HIS A 621 -27.64 -2.71 16.62
N PRO A 622 -28.18 -3.65 15.83
CA PRO A 622 -28.43 -5.00 16.31
C PRO A 622 -27.10 -5.66 16.68
N LYS A 623 -27.10 -6.50 17.73
CA LYS A 623 -25.93 -7.26 18.20
C LYS A 623 -25.53 -8.37 17.22
N VAL A 624 -24.99 -7.96 16.07
CA VAL A 624 -24.48 -8.85 15.03
C VAL A 624 -22.99 -9.03 15.25
N MET A 625 -22.58 -10.25 15.61
CA MET A 625 -21.17 -10.62 15.68
C MET A 625 -20.63 -10.75 14.24
N ILE A 626 -20.06 -9.68 13.70
CA ILE A 626 -19.43 -9.69 12.38
C ILE A 626 -18.12 -10.47 12.49
N PHE A 627 -18.08 -11.67 11.91
CA PHE A 627 -16.84 -12.44 11.85
C PHE A 627 -15.75 -11.64 11.12
N GLY A 628 -14.63 -11.40 11.81
CA GLY A 628 -13.53 -10.55 11.31
C GLY A 628 -13.67 -9.04 11.57
N GLY A 629 -14.69 -8.59 12.32
CA GLY A 629 -14.82 -7.19 12.75
C GLY A 629 -15.42 -7.08 14.16
N LEU A 630 -14.63 -6.61 15.13
CA LEU A 630 -15.10 -6.37 16.49
C LEU A 630 -16.18 -5.26 16.50
N LEU A 631 -17.37 -5.64 16.93
CA LEU A 631 -18.40 -4.76 17.48
C LEU A 631 -18.74 -5.26 18.89
N TYR A 632 -18.79 -4.32 19.85
CA TYR A 632 -19.22 -4.51 21.24
C TYR A 632 -20.44 -3.63 21.50
#